data_AF-A0A547LL33-F1
#
_entry.id   AF-A0A547LL33-F1
#
_cell.length_a   1.000
_cell.length_b   1.000
_cell.length_c   1.000
_cell.angle_alpha   90.00
_cell.angle_beta   90.00
_cell.angle_gamma   90.00
#
_symmetry.space_group_name_H-M   'P 1'
#
loop_
_entity.id
_entity.type
_entity.pdbx_description
1 polymer ?
#
loop_
_entity_poly.entity_id
_entity_poly.type
_entity_poly.pdbx_seq_one_letter_code
_entity_poly.pdbx_strand_id
1 'polypeptide(L)'
;MAKIAPTESAAVPPKVATSSYLEWGGIFGGGVIACAVSVVLLQFGSSVGLALGSPTLPNGGASWNVLVAGLWVVIIAIASSAAGGYVAGRMRTRWEDSNESESEFRDGIHGIEVWALATLGAAFFLAMIGGHGAAAVVNRPDAPLNESTVRLSAHITAIFSFATAAGSALGAAAAWFAAITGGEHRDEGIAFHHVVPVFLRKR
;
A
#
# COMPACT_ATOMS: atom_id res chain seq x y z
N MET A 1 24.28 -60.08 -31.58
CA MET A 1 23.53 -58.82 -31.40
C MET A 1 22.74 -58.92 -30.10
N ALA A 2 23.17 -58.22 -29.05
CA ALA A 2 22.46 -58.20 -27.77
C ALA A 2 21.23 -57.28 -27.89
N LYS A 3 20.05 -57.80 -27.54
CA LYS A 3 18.77 -57.08 -27.58
C LYS A 3 18.72 -56.15 -26.37
N ILE A 4 18.86 -54.85 -26.59
CA ILE A 4 18.73 -53.83 -25.53
C ILE A 4 17.24 -53.76 -25.17
N ALA A 5 16.89 -54.11 -23.94
CA ALA A 5 15.52 -53.95 -23.43
C ALA A 5 15.17 -52.45 -23.32
N PRO A 6 13.92 -52.04 -23.59
CA PRO A 6 13.50 -50.65 -23.36
C PRO A 6 13.67 -50.33 -21.88
N THR A 7 14.46 -49.32 -21.55
CA THR A 7 14.47 -48.73 -20.20
C THR A 7 13.09 -48.10 -19.99
N GLU A 8 12.26 -48.77 -19.22
CA GLU A 8 11.03 -48.19 -18.67
C GLU A 8 11.44 -46.95 -17.87
N SER A 9 11.20 -45.77 -18.46
CA SER A 9 11.39 -44.50 -17.78
C SER A 9 10.45 -44.51 -16.60
N ALA A 10 10.99 -44.72 -15.39
CA ALA A 10 10.23 -44.63 -14.15
C ALA A 10 9.46 -43.30 -14.19
N ALA A 11 8.13 -43.38 -14.23
CA ALA A 11 7.28 -42.21 -14.18
C ALA A 11 7.60 -41.48 -12.88
N VAL A 12 8.21 -40.29 -12.98
CA VAL A 12 8.38 -39.40 -11.83
C VAL A 12 6.97 -39.14 -11.32
N PRO A 13 6.61 -39.55 -10.09
CA PRO A 13 5.30 -39.24 -9.55
C PRO A 13 5.13 -37.72 -9.64
N PRO A 14 3.96 -37.20 -10.06
CA PRO A 14 3.76 -35.76 -10.08
C PRO A 14 4.13 -35.25 -8.70
N LYS A 15 5.10 -34.33 -8.66
CA LYS A 15 5.43 -33.63 -7.42
C LYS A 15 4.16 -32.88 -7.06
N VAL A 16 3.33 -33.45 -6.19
CA VAL A 16 2.17 -32.75 -5.63
C VAL A 16 2.76 -31.73 -4.68
N ALA A 17 3.25 -30.64 -5.25
CA ALA A 17 3.64 -29.48 -4.48
C ALA A 17 2.32 -28.94 -3.91
N THR A 18 2.10 -29.16 -2.63
CA THR A 18 1.11 -28.43 -1.82
C THR A 18 1.59 -26.98 -1.66
N SER A 19 1.80 -26.28 -2.77
CA SER A 19 2.27 -24.91 -2.76
C SER A 19 1.10 -24.01 -2.36
N SER A 20 1.32 -23.18 -1.35
CA SER A 20 0.36 -22.13 -1.00
C SER A 20 0.22 -21.15 -2.17
N TYR A 21 -1.01 -20.78 -2.50
CA TYR A 21 -1.27 -19.70 -3.46
C TYR A 21 -0.91 -18.33 -2.91
N LEU A 22 -0.83 -18.19 -1.58
CA LEU A 22 -0.32 -16.97 -0.94
C LEU A 22 1.20 -17.04 -0.84
N GLU A 23 1.87 -16.13 -1.55
CA GLU A 23 3.31 -15.94 -1.49
C GLU A 23 3.69 -14.79 -0.56
N TRP A 24 3.87 -15.14 0.72
CA TRP A 24 4.19 -14.18 1.78
C TRP A 24 5.44 -13.33 1.52
N GLY A 25 6.42 -13.84 0.78
CA GLY A 25 7.62 -13.07 0.43
C GLY A 25 7.30 -11.79 -0.35
N GLY A 26 6.46 -11.90 -1.40
CA GLY A 26 6.01 -10.76 -2.19
C GLY A 26 5.10 -9.81 -1.39
N ILE A 27 4.21 -10.40 -0.56
CA ILE A 27 3.29 -9.64 0.30
C ILE A 27 4.05 -8.80 1.34
N PHE A 28 5.02 -9.38 2.04
CA PHE A 28 5.84 -8.63 3.00
C PHE A 28 6.74 -7.60 2.30
N GLY A 29 7.33 -7.95 1.16
CA GLY A 29 8.12 -7.02 0.35
C GLY A 29 7.31 -5.79 -0.08
N GLY A 30 6.12 -6.02 -0.66
CA GLY A 30 5.18 -4.96 -1.04
C GLY A 30 4.67 -4.16 0.15
N GLY A 31 4.34 -4.82 1.27
CA GLY A 31 3.89 -4.18 2.52
C GLY A 31 4.93 -3.23 3.11
N VAL A 32 6.21 -3.62 3.15
CA VAL A 32 7.31 -2.75 3.61
C VAL A 32 7.43 -1.52 2.71
N ILE A 33 7.30 -1.69 1.39
CA ILE A 33 7.35 -0.58 0.43
C ILE A 33 6.16 0.36 0.63
N ALA A 34 4.94 -0.17 0.78
CA ALA A 34 3.76 0.65 1.06
C ALA A 34 3.92 1.47 2.35
N CYS A 35 4.42 0.86 3.43
CA CYS A 35 4.72 1.55 4.67
C CYS A 35 5.78 2.65 4.49
N ALA A 36 6.89 2.35 3.81
CA ALA A 36 7.97 3.31 3.59
C ALA A 36 7.51 4.51 2.74
N VAL A 37 6.78 4.26 1.65
CA VAL A 37 6.20 5.31 0.81
C VAL A 37 5.21 6.17 1.62
N SER A 38 4.37 5.54 2.45
CA SER A 38 3.44 6.25 3.32
C SER A 38 4.17 7.21 4.26
N VAL A 39 5.22 6.74 4.95
CA VAL A 39 6.02 7.56 5.88
C VAL A 39 6.66 8.76 5.16
N VAL A 40 7.27 8.53 3.99
CA VAL A 40 7.91 9.59 3.21
C VAL A 40 6.89 10.65 2.78
N LEU A 41 5.74 10.23 2.25
CA LEU A 41 4.71 11.17 1.79
C LEU A 41 4.01 11.90 2.94
N LEU A 42 3.87 11.26 4.11
CA LEU A 42 3.39 11.92 5.34
C LEU A 42 4.36 12.99 5.83
N GLN A 43 5.67 12.69 5.83
CA GLN A 43 6.71 13.67 6.18
C GLN A 43 6.72 14.84 5.19
N PHE A 44 6.64 14.55 3.90
CA PHE A 44 6.54 15.57 2.86
C PHE A 44 5.30 16.45 3.06
N GLY A 45 4.12 15.85 3.24
CA GLY A 45 2.87 16.57 3.47
C GLY A 45 2.93 17.48 4.70
N SER A 46 3.59 17.01 5.75
CA SER A 46 3.81 17.81 6.97
C SER A 46 4.71 19.02 6.69
N SER A 47 5.78 18.86 5.92
CA SER A 47 6.67 19.97 5.55
C SER A 47 6.00 21.01 4.65
N VAL A 48 5.16 20.59 3.70
CA VAL A 48 4.38 21.49 2.84
C VAL A 48 3.24 22.14 3.62
N GLY A 49 2.60 21.41 4.54
CA GLY A 49 1.53 21.92 5.39
C GLY A 49 1.97 23.11 6.26
N LEU A 50 3.22 23.09 6.75
CA LEU A 50 3.81 24.24 7.46
C LEU A 50 3.94 25.50 6.58
N ALA A 51 4.02 25.34 5.24
CA ALA A 51 4.14 26.44 4.30
C ALA A 51 2.79 27.02 3.84
N LEU A 52 1.68 26.25 3.91
CA LEU A 52 0.36 26.63 3.37
C LEU A 52 -0.46 27.56 4.29
N GLY A 53 0.00 27.83 5.52
CA GLY A 53 -0.60 28.79 6.45
C GLY A 53 -1.52 28.19 7.51
N SER A 54 -2.26 29.05 8.22
CA SER A 54 -3.04 28.67 9.42
C SER A 54 -4.12 27.62 9.12
N PRO A 55 -4.29 26.58 9.98
CA PRO A 55 -5.39 25.62 9.86
C PRO A 55 -6.72 26.22 10.33
N THR A 56 -6.72 27.35 11.03
CA THR A 56 -7.90 28.03 11.57
C THR A 56 -8.13 29.38 10.92
N LEU A 57 -9.39 29.67 10.61
CA LEU A 57 -9.83 30.98 10.12
C LEU A 57 -9.93 31.99 11.28
N PRO A 58 -9.89 33.31 11.00
CA PRO A 58 -10.06 34.35 12.03
C PRO A 58 -11.38 34.27 12.80
N ASN A 59 -12.42 33.69 12.20
CA ASN A 59 -13.73 33.47 12.83
C ASN A 59 -13.80 32.19 13.68
N GLY A 60 -12.67 31.49 13.88
CA GLY A 60 -12.58 30.24 14.64
C GLY A 60 -13.01 28.97 13.89
N GLY A 61 -13.38 29.07 12.60
CA GLY A 61 -13.70 27.93 11.75
C GLY A 61 -12.47 27.19 11.21
N ALA A 62 -12.67 25.97 10.69
CA ALA A 62 -11.63 25.26 9.96
C ALA A 62 -11.33 25.95 8.62
N SER A 63 -10.06 26.16 8.32
CA SER A 63 -9.63 26.70 7.02
C SER A 63 -9.67 25.63 5.93
N TRP A 64 -9.60 26.07 4.68
CA TRP A 64 -9.49 25.16 3.52
C TRP A 64 -8.21 24.31 3.54
N ASN A 65 -7.14 24.76 4.23
CA ASN A 65 -5.89 24.00 4.39
C ASN A 65 -6.12 22.65 5.06
N VAL A 66 -7.13 22.53 5.92
CA VAL A 66 -7.52 21.25 6.55
C VAL A 66 -8.06 20.26 5.51
N LEU A 67 -8.83 20.74 4.53
CA LEU A 67 -9.33 19.90 3.44
C LEU A 67 -8.21 19.46 2.51
N VAL A 68 -7.23 20.33 2.23
CA VAL A 68 -6.03 19.97 1.45
C VAL A 68 -5.22 18.90 2.16
N ALA A 69 -5.02 19.05 3.47
CA ALA A 69 -4.32 18.06 4.28
C ALA A 69 -5.07 16.71 4.29
N GLY A 70 -6.40 16.73 4.40
CA GLY A 70 -7.23 15.53 4.26
C GLY A 70 -7.11 14.87 2.89
N LEU A 71 -7.19 15.66 1.80
CA LEU A 71 -7.00 15.14 0.44
C LEU A 71 -5.60 14.54 0.24
N TRP A 72 -4.58 15.14 0.84
CA TRP A 72 -3.22 14.60 0.82
C TRP A 72 -3.15 13.21 1.48
N VAL A 73 -3.84 12.99 2.60
CA VAL A 73 -3.95 11.66 3.24
C VAL A 73 -4.58 10.62 2.30
N VAL A 74 -5.60 11.01 1.52
CA VAL A 74 -6.19 10.12 0.50
C VAL A 74 -5.16 9.76 -0.57
N ILE A 75 -4.41 10.75 -1.07
CA ILE A 75 -3.36 10.53 -2.09
C ILE A 75 -2.27 9.60 -1.55
N ILE A 76 -1.83 9.78 -0.30
CA ILE A 76 -0.86 8.89 0.34
C ILE A 76 -1.35 7.45 0.32
N ALA A 77 -2.59 7.22 0.77
CA ALA A 77 -3.16 5.89 0.86
C ALA A 77 -3.22 5.20 -0.51
N ILE A 78 -3.64 5.92 -1.56
CA ILE A 78 -3.69 5.40 -2.93
C ILE A 78 -2.28 5.08 -3.45
N ALA A 79 -1.36 6.06 -3.39
CA ALA A 79 -0.03 5.93 -3.98
C ALA A 79 0.81 4.85 -3.31
N SER A 80 0.78 4.78 -1.98
CA SER A 80 1.51 3.76 -1.21
C SER A 80 0.94 2.36 -1.44
N SER A 81 -0.38 2.20 -1.41
CA SER A 81 -1.03 0.91 -1.62
C SER A 81 -0.82 0.41 -3.05
N ALA A 82 -0.90 1.28 -4.05
CA ALA A 82 -0.57 0.95 -5.43
C ALA A 82 0.90 0.50 -5.59
N ALA A 83 1.84 1.26 -5.01
CA ALA A 83 3.27 0.92 -5.10
C ALA A 83 3.57 -0.44 -4.47
N GLY A 84 3.02 -0.73 -3.29
CA GLY A 84 3.19 -2.02 -2.63
C GLY A 84 2.50 -3.16 -3.38
N GLY A 85 1.26 -2.96 -3.82
CA GLY A 85 0.50 -3.96 -4.59
C GLY A 85 1.21 -4.33 -5.89
N TYR A 86 1.70 -3.34 -6.63
CA TYR A 86 2.49 -3.57 -7.85
C TYR A 86 3.69 -4.47 -7.59
N VAL A 87 4.44 -4.22 -6.53
CA VAL A 87 5.62 -5.03 -6.18
C VAL A 87 5.21 -6.45 -5.81
N ALA A 88 4.14 -6.63 -5.04
CA ALA A 88 3.67 -7.98 -4.69
C ALA A 88 3.27 -8.79 -5.93
N GLY A 89 2.55 -8.20 -6.90
CA GLY A 89 2.24 -8.86 -8.17
C GLY A 89 3.50 -9.20 -8.99
N ARG A 90 4.50 -8.30 -9.01
CA ARG A 90 5.78 -8.54 -9.71
C ARG A 90 6.64 -9.64 -9.09
N MET A 91 6.52 -9.88 -7.79
CA MET A 91 7.34 -10.84 -7.06
C MET A 91 6.75 -12.26 -7.01
N ARG A 92 5.47 -12.41 -7.35
CA ARG A 92 4.77 -13.70 -7.32
C ARG A 92 5.38 -14.70 -8.32
N THR A 93 5.43 -16.00 -8.04
CA THR A 93 5.84 -16.98 -9.05
C THR A 93 4.79 -17.14 -10.15
N ARG A 94 5.24 -17.46 -11.37
CA ARG A 94 4.36 -17.78 -12.49
C ARG A 94 3.88 -19.23 -12.36
N TRP A 95 2.57 -19.44 -12.29
CA TRP A 95 1.98 -20.77 -12.35
C TRP A 95 1.58 -21.09 -13.80
N GLU A 96 2.20 -22.12 -14.37
CA GLU A 96 1.95 -22.53 -15.77
C GLU A 96 0.66 -23.36 -15.93
N ASP A 97 0.01 -23.73 -14.82
CA ASP A 97 -1.22 -24.52 -14.78
C ASP A 97 -2.50 -23.67 -14.56
N SER A 98 -2.39 -22.35 -14.38
CA SER A 98 -3.53 -21.45 -14.16
C SER A 98 -4.00 -20.77 -15.44
N ASN A 99 -5.33 -20.59 -15.57
CA ASN A 99 -5.91 -19.71 -16.58
C ASN A 99 -5.64 -18.22 -16.24
N GLU A 100 -5.79 -17.34 -17.22
CA GLU A 100 -5.50 -15.90 -17.08
C GLU A 100 -6.33 -15.24 -15.97
N SER A 101 -7.63 -15.53 -15.90
CA SER A 101 -8.53 -15.00 -14.87
C SER A 101 -8.16 -15.40 -13.44
N GLU A 102 -7.62 -16.61 -13.25
CA GLU A 102 -7.18 -17.10 -11.94
C GLU A 102 -5.85 -16.43 -11.55
N SER A 103 -4.95 -16.20 -12.52
CA SER A 103 -3.73 -15.43 -12.30
C SER A 103 -4.05 -13.99 -11.88
N GLU A 104 -4.99 -13.34 -12.58
CA GLU A 104 -5.47 -11.98 -12.26
C GLU A 104 -6.07 -11.90 -10.85
N PHE A 105 -6.95 -12.84 -10.50
CA PHE A 105 -7.54 -12.88 -9.16
C PHE A 105 -6.47 -13.05 -8.07
N ARG A 106 -5.49 -13.94 -8.28
CA ARG A 106 -4.40 -14.16 -7.33
C ARG A 106 -3.54 -12.92 -7.17
N ASP A 107 -3.17 -12.25 -8.26
CA ASP A 107 -2.43 -11.00 -8.20
C ASP A 107 -3.21 -9.93 -7.43
N GLY A 108 -4.49 -9.77 -7.73
CA GLY A 108 -5.39 -8.86 -7.00
C GLY A 108 -5.40 -9.13 -5.49
N ILE A 109 -5.50 -10.41 -5.08
CA ILE A 109 -5.46 -10.80 -3.66
C ILE A 109 -4.11 -10.44 -3.01
N HIS A 110 -2.98 -10.64 -3.69
CA HIS A 110 -1.69 -10.22 -3.14
C HIS A 110 -1.62 -8.71 -2.92
N GLY A 111 -2.23 -7.92 -3.81
CA GLY A 111 -2.40 -6.48 -3.62
C GLY A 111 -3.23 -6.13 -2.39
N ILE A 112 -4.38 -6.78 -2.20
CA ILE A 112 -5.24 -6.56 -1.03
C ILE A 112 -4.55 -6.96 0.26
N GLU A 113 -3.80 -8.07 0.28
CA GLU A 113 -3.02 -8.49 1.45
C GLU A 113 -1.92 -7.46 1.80
N VAL A 114 -1.25 -6.88 0.79
CA VAL A 114 -0.32 -5.76 1.01
C VAL A 114 -1.02 -4.57 1.64
N TRP A 115 -2.17 -4.17 1.11
CA TRP A 115 -2.96 -3.08 1.67
C TRP A 115 -3.38 -3.35 3.12
N ALA A 116 -3.83 -4.57 3.42
CA ALA A 116 -4.24 -4.98 4.74
C ALA A 116 -3.07 -4.93 5.73
N LEU A 117 -1.93 -5.52 5.38
CA LEU A 117 -0.72 -5.48 6.20
C LEU A 117 -0.23 -4.05 6.43
N ALA A 118 -0.20 -3.21 5.40
CA ALA A 118 0.22 -1.82 5.52
C ALA A 118 -0.72 -1.01 6.42
N THR A 119 -2.04 -1.21 6.27
CA THR A 119 -3.06 -0.55 7.10
C THR A 119 -2.95 -0.98 8.57
N LEU A 120 -2.78 -2.28 8.84
CA LEU A 120 -2.55 -2.79 10.19
C LEU A 120 -1.25 -2.27 10.78
N GLY A 121 -0.18 -2.22 9.98
CA GLY A 121 1.10 -1.64 10.37
C GLY A 121 0.99 -0.15 10.72
N ALA A 122 0.26 0.63 9.93
CA ALA A 122 0.00 2.04 10.20
C ALA A 122 -0.84 2.24 11.46
N ALA A 123 -1.88 1.42 11.68
CA ALA A 123 -2.70 1.45 12.88
C ALA A 123 -1.87 1.11 14.14
N PHE A 124 -1.02 0.09 14.05
CA PHE A 124 -0.10 -0.29 15.11
C PHE A 124 0.89 0.85 15.43
N PHE A 125 1.51 1.44 14.40
CA PHE A 125 2.42 2.56 14.56
C PHE A 125 1.74 3.78 15.20
N LEU A 126 0.51 4.11 14.79
CA LEU A 126 -0.27 5.19 15.38
C LEU A 126 -0.61 4.90 16.85
N ALA A 127 -0.95 3.65 17.21
CA ALA A 127 -1.20 3.26 18.59
C ALA A 127 0.06 3.42 19.47
N MET A 128 1.24 3.08 18.94
CA MET A 128 2.53 3.24 19.64
C MET A 128 2.87 4.71 19.91
N ILE A 129 2.58 5.60 18.95
CA ILE A 129 2.74 7.06 19.13
C ILE A 129 1.66 7.61 20.07
N GLY A 130 0.41 7.19 19.89
CA GLY A 130 -0.75 7.65 20.67
C GLY A 130 -0.61 7.36 22.15
N GLY A 131 -0.02 6.21 22.52
CA GLY A 131 0.29 5.88 23.91
C GLY A 131 1.26 6.85 24.60
N HIS A 132 2.12 7.55 23.83
CA HIS A 132 3.09 8.52 24.35
C HIS A 132 2.65 9.99 24.14
N GLY A 133 1.92 10.29 23.07
CA GLY A 133 1.52 11.65 22.69
C GLY A 133 0.14 12.09 23.17
N ALA A 134 -0.84 11.18 23.29
CA ALA A 134 -2.18 11.54 23.78
C ALA A 134 -2.16 11.96 25.25
N ALA A 135 -1.27 11.35 26.05
CA ALA A 135 -1.04 11.72 27.44
C ALA A 135 -0.52 13.16 27.60
N ALA A 136 0.14 13.75 26.59
CA ALA A 136 0.66 15.11 26.65
C ALA A 136 -0.38 16.18 26.24
N VAL A 137 -1.38 15.82 25.42
CA VAL A 137 -2.43 16.76 24.94
C VAL A 137 -3.68 16.70 25.82
N VAL A 138 -4.06 15.52 26.32
CA VAL A 138 -5.24 15.33 27.18
C VAL A 138 -5.03 15.87 28.59
N ASN A 139 -3.79 16.08 29.02
CA ASN A 139 -3.44 16.39 30.40
C ASN A 139 -3.11 17.89 30.64
N ARG A 140 -3.84 18.79 29.97
CA ARG A 140 -3.87 20.23 30.31
C ARG A 140 -5.16 20.56 31.07
N PRO A 141 -5.20 20.39 32.40
CA PRO A 141 -6.39 20.61 33.23
C PRO A 141 -6.87 22.09 33.28
N ASP A 142 -6.10 23.00 32.70
CA ASP A 142 -6.19 24.46 32.81
C ASP A 142 -6.45 25.19 31.48
N ALA A 143 -6.57 24.47 30.37
CA ALA A 143 -6.97 25.09 29.09
C ALA A 143 -8.49 25.36 29.08
N PRO A 144 -8.95 26.61 28.92
CA PRO A 144 -10.38 26.89 28.84
C PRO A 144 -10.96 26.21 27.59
N LEU A 145 -11.82 25.21 27.81
CA LEU A 145 -12.59 24.56 26.75
C LEU A 145 -13.69 25.52 26.28
N ASN A 146 -13.34 26.38 25.33
CA ASN A 146 -14.31 27.21 24.63
C ASN A 146 -15.13 26.34 23.64
N GLU A 147 -16.38 26.73 23.39
CA GLU A 147 -17.25 26.01 22.44
C GLU A 147 -16.66 26.02 21.02
N SER A 148 -15.96 27.09 20.65
CA SER A 148 -15.32 27.24 19.35
C SER A 148 -14.18 26.26 19.10
N THR A 149 -13.29 26.01 20.07
CA THR A 149 -12.20 25.01 19.94
C THR A 149 -12.74 23.59 19.96
N VAL A 150 -13.78 23.30 20.75
CA VAL A 150 -14.45 21.98 20.71
C VAL A 150 -15.04 21.73 19.32
N ARG A 151 -15.79 22.69 18.78
CA ARG A 151 -16.38 22.56 17.43
C ARG A 151 -15.31 22.46 16.34
N LEU A 152 -14.26 23.28 16.40
CA LEU A 152 -13.16 23.23 15.45
C LEU A 152 -12.46 21.86 15.48
N SER A 153 -12.16 21.36 16.67
CA SER A 153 -11.53 20.04 16.85
C SER A 153 -12.40 18.93 16.29
N ALA A 154 -13.73 18.99 16.50
CA ALA A 154 -14.66 18.04 15.93
C ALA A 154 -14.68 18.08 14.39
N HIS A 155 -14.67 19.26 13.76
CA HIS A 155 -14.63 19.38 12.29
C HIS A 155 -13.32 18.86 11.71
N ILE A 156 -12.18 19.21 12.30
CA ILE A 156 -10.86 18.73 11.85
C ILE A 156 -10.80 17.19 11.98
N THR A 157 -11.23 16.66 13.13
CA THR A 157 -11.25 15.21 13.38
C THR A 157 -12.15 14.49 12.37
N ALA A 158 -13.33 15.03 12.08
CA ALA A 158 -14.26 14.46 11.10
C ALA A 158 -13.67 14.44 9.68
N ILE A 159 -12.97 15.51 9.27
CA ILE A 159 -12.30 15.57 7.95
C ILE A 159 -11.21 14.51 7.86
N PHE A 160 -10.33 14.40 8.87
CA PHE A 160 -9.24 13.45 8.85
C PHE A 160 -9.70 12.00 8.99
N SER A 161 -10.73 11.72 9.80
CA SER A 161 -11.29 10.37 9.92
C SER A 161 -11.95 9.93 8.61
N PHE A 162 -12.71 10.82 7.97
CA PHE A 162 -13.29 10.58 6.65
C PHE A 162 -12.19 10.36 5.60
N ALA A 163 -11.20 11.25 5.54
CA ALA A 163 -10.09 11.14 4.58
C ALA A 163 -9.29 9.84 4.76
N THR A 164 -9.04 9.44 6.00
CA THR A 164 -8.33 8.18 6.29
C THR A 164 -9.15 6.97 5.87
N ALA A 165 -10.46 6.95 6.17
CA ALA A 165 -11.35 5.86 5.78
C ALA A 165 -11.53 5.77 4.27
N ALA A 166 -11.82 6.90 3.61
CA ALA A 166 -11.96 6.98 2.15
C ALA A 166 -10.64 6.63 1.45
N GLY A 167 -9.53 7.18 1.93
CA GLY A 167 -8.19 6.88 1.44
C GLY A 167 -7.85 5.40 1.56
N SER A 168 -8.16 4.78 2.70
CA SER A 168 -7.95 3.34 2.89
C SER A 168 -8.78 2.51 1.91
N ALA A 169 -10.07 2.83 1.72
CA ALA A 169 -10.92 2.13 0.75
C ALA A 169 -10.41 2.27 -0.69
N LEU A 170 -10.00 3.48 -1.09
CA LEU A 170 -9.41 3.73 -2.42
C LEU A 170 -8.03 3.07 -2.55
N GLY A 171 -7.26 3.00 -1.47
CA GLY A 171 -5.99 2.30 -1.41
C GLY A 171 -6.13 0.80 -1.66
N ALA A 172 -7.18 0.16 -1.12
CA ALA A 172 -7.46 -1.25 -1.39
C ALA A 172 -7.69 -1.50 -2.89
N ALA A 173 -8.53 -0.68 -3.52
CA ALA A 173 -8.76 -0.75 -4.97
C ALA A 173 -7.47 -0.50 -5.76
N ALA A 174 -6.68 0.51 -5.36
CA ALA A 174 -5.42 0.84 -5.99
C ALA A 174 -4.40 -0.31 -5.89
N ALA A 175 -4.33 -0.98 -4.74
CA ALA A 175 -3.45 -2.14 -4.56
C ALA A 175 -3.88 -3.33 -5.40
N TRP A 176 -5.18 -3.60 -5.49
CA TRP A 176 -5.74 -4.66 -6.35
C TRP A 176 -5.32 -4.47 -7.81
N PHE A 177 -5.64 -3.31 -8.40
CA PHE A 177 -5.33 -3.03 -9.81
C PHE A 177 -3.84 -2.97 -10.06
N ALA A 178 -3.07 -2.35 -9.16
CA ALA A 178 -1.62 -2.27 -9.32
C ALA A 178 -0.96 -3.64 -9.24
N ALA A 179 -1.45 -4.54 -8.38
CA ALA A 179 -0.93 -5.90 -8.30
C ALA A 179 -1.23 -6.71 -9.56
N ILE A 180 -2.43 -6.59 -10.13
CA ILE A 180 -2.75 -7.18 -11.44
C ILE A 180 -1.78 -6.70 -12.51
N THR A 181 -1.60 -5.38 -12.64
CA THR A 181 -0.63 -4.81 -13.59
C THR A 181 0.79 -5.31 -13.30
N GLY A 182 1.19 -5.44 -12.03
CA GLY A 182 2.48 -6.01 -11.64
C GLY A 182 2.63 -7.48 -12.08
N GLY A 183 1.59 -8.29 -11.91
CA GLY A 183 1.55 -9.68 -12.33
C GLY A 183 1.65 -9.84 -13.85
N GLU A 184 0.86 -9.05 -14.59
CA GLU A 184 0.90 -8.99 -16.06
C GLU A 184 2.29 -8.59 -16.55
N HIS A 185 2.87 -7.54 -15.96
CA HIS A 185 4.23 -7.11 -16.30
C HIS A 185 5.30 -8.18 -16.04
N ARG A 186 5.07 -9.04 -15.05
CA ARG A 186 5.93 -10.19 -14.77
C ARG A 186 5.73 -11.30 -15.81
N ASP A 187 4.49 -11.59 -16.18
CA ASP A 187 4.14 -12.65 -17.13
C ASP A 187 4.57 -12.35 -18.57
N GLU A 188 4.48 -11.09 -18.98
CA GLU A 188 4.95 -10.60 -20.28
C GLU A 188 6.46 -10.39 -20.35
N GLY A 189 7.14 -10.41 -19.19
CA GLY A 189 8.58 -10.16 -19.13
C GLY A 189 8.97 -8.73 -19.52
N ILE A 190 8.09 -7.75 -19.36
CA ILE A 190 8.42 -6.34 -19.65
C ILE A 190 9.50 -5.85 -18.70
N ALA A 191 10.71 -5.77 -19.24
CA ALA A 191 11.85 -5.13 -18.61
C ALA A 191 11.82 -3.64 -18.92
N PHE A 192 12.16 -2.78 -17.96
CA PHE A 192 12.36 -1.34 -18.17
C PHE A 192 13.39 -1.02 -19.28
N HIS A 193 14.11 -2.01 -19.81
CA HIS A 193 14.95 -1.90 -21.01
C HIS A 193 14.20 -1.46 -22.28
N HIS A 194 12.87 -1.51 -22.34
CA HIS A 194 12.11 -0.90 -23.45
C HIS A 194 11.98 0.62 -23.32
N VAL A 195 12.21 1.18 -22.13
CA VAL A 195 12.25 2.63 -21.86
C VAL A 195 13.67 3.19 -22.06
N VAL A 196 14.69 2.35 -21.92
CA VAL A 196 16.06 2.72 -22.28
C VAL A 196 16.21 2.67 -23.80
N PRO A 197 16.45 3.81 -24.47
CA PRO A 197 16.66 3.80 -25.91
C PRO A 197 17.77 2.81 -26.30
N VAL A 198 17.61 2.14 -27.44
CA VAL A 198 18.51 1.08 -27.92
C VAL A 198 19.99 1.50 -27.87
N PHE A 199 20.30 2.79 -28.03
CA PHE A 199 21.65 3.33 -28.00
C PHE A 199 22.32 3.37 -26.61
N LEU A 200 21.59 3.18 -25.50
CA LEU A 200 22.13 3.13 -24.13
C LEU A 200 22.25 1.69 -23.58
N ARG A 201 21.87 0.67 -24.35
CA ARG A 201 22.11 -0.73 -23.98
C ARG A 201 23.61 -1.03 -24.19
N LYS A 202 24.39 -1.08 -23.11
CA LYS A 202 25.74 -1.66 -23.19
C LYS A 202 25.61 -3.12 -23.60
N ARG A 203 26.35 -3.50 -24.65
CA ARG A 203 26.46 -4.85 -25.18
C ARG A 203 27.17 -5.78 -24.20
#